data_AF-A0A7V1XI48-F1
#
_entry.id   AF-A0A7V1XI48-F1
#
_cell.length_a   1.000
_cell.length_b   1.000
_cell.length_c   1.000
_cell.angle_alpha   90.00
_cell.angle_beta   90.00
_cell.angle_gamma   90.00
#
_symmetry.space_group_name_H-M   'P 1'
#
loop_
_entity.id
_entity.type
_entity.pdbx_description
1 polymer ?
#
loop_
_entity_poly.entity_id
_entity_poly.type
_entity_poly.pdbx_seq_one_letter_code
_entity_poly.pdbx_strand_id
1 'polypeptide(L)'
;MISRCWDANLVSQDSLKKLARIFIAIFFIFTGSLKIFSFPQFVFSIQEFDLLPHSTILPVAIIIVLSEMFSGLGMALNICTKQISIFLILLMSLFSVGIVINLLRGNVIDCNCFGNYFSSELSWWSVIRNLVLICVLFWISYTAKKNQ
;
A
#
# COMPACT_ATOMS: atom_id res chain seq x y z
N MET A 1 -0.82 -23.23 -8.25
CA MET A 1 -0.85 -22.13 -7.25
C MET A 1 -1.71 -20.94 -7.72
N ILE A 2 -1.78 -20.65 -9.03
CA ILE A 2 -2.65 -19.61 -9.63
C ILE A 2 -4.15 -19.98 -9.61
N SER A 3 -4.49 -21.28 -9.65
CA SER A 3 -5.87 -21.76 -9.69
C SER A 3 -6.71 -21.48 -8.44
N ARG A 4 -6.09 -21.19 -7.28
CA ARG A 4 -6.79 -20.87 -6.01
C ARG A 4 -7.23 -19.41 -5.88
N CYS A 5 -6.83 -18.56 -6.83
CA CYS A 5 -7.13 -17.13 -6.77
C CYS A 5 -8.50 -16.75 -7.36
N TRP A 6 -9.10 -17.69 -8.11
CA TRP A 6 -10.29 -17.47 -8.93
C TRP A 6 -11.55 -18.10 -8.34
N ASP A 7 -11.49 -18.63 -7.11
CA ASP A 7 -12.66 -19.14 -6.40
C ASP A 7 -13.57 -17.97 -6.01
N ALA A 8 -14.38 -17.55 -6.98
CA ALA A 8 -15.43 -16.55 -6.92
C ALA A 8 -16.66 -17.09 -6.17
N ASN A 9 -16.45 -17.83 -5.08
CA ASN A 9 -17.54 -18.49 -4.38
C ASN A 9 -18.12 -17.59 -3.28
N LEU A 10 -19.35 -17.19 -3.56
CA LEU A 10 -20.43 -16.78 -2.65
C LEU A 10 -20.47 -15.31 -2.18
N VAL A 11 -21.22 -14.58 -3.01
CA VAL A 11 -21.89 -13.28 -2.86
C VAL A 11 -22.76 -13.09 -1.59
N SER A 12 -22.62 -13.89 -0.53
CA SER A 12 -23.51 -13.82 0.65
C SER A 12 -22.91 -13.09 1.88
N GLN A 13 -23.49 -11.91 2.16
CA GLN A 13 -23.75 -11.27 3.46
C GLN A 13 -22.59 -10.70 4.32
N ASP A 14 -22.02 -9.57 3.88
CA ASP A 14 -21.48 -8.51 4.76
C ASP A 14 -21.20 -7.25 3.92
N SER A 15 -22.16 -6.32 3.85
CA SER A 15 -21.99 -5.04 3.13
C SER A 15 -20.72 -4.29 3.56
N LEU A 16 -20.36 -4.45 4.83
CA LEU A 16 -19.16 -3.87 5.44
C LEU A 16 -17.85 -4.36 4.77
N LYS A 17 -17.74 -5.65 4.45
CA LYS A 17 -16.52 -6.21 3.82
C LYS A 17 -16.34 -5.71 2.39
N LYS A 18 -17.43 -5.65 1.63
CA LYS A 18 -17.41 -5.10 0.26
C LYS A 18 -17.00 -3.63 0.30
N LEU A 19 -17.57 -2.85 1.21
CA LEU A 19 -17.23 -1.44 1.38
C LEU A 19 -15.77 -1.26 1.75
N ALA A 20 -15.26 -2.00 2.74
CA ALA A 20 -13.85 -1.94 3.14
C ALA A 20 -12.90 -2.32 2.00
N ARG A 21 -13.23 -3.37 1.22
CA ARG A 21 -12.43 -3.80 0.07
C ARG A 21 -12.39 -2.73 -1.03
N ILE A 22 -13.55 -2.15 -1.37
CA ILE A 22 -13.64 -1.08 -2.36
C ILE A 22 -12.88 0.15 -1.89
N PHE A 23 -13.01 0.52 -0.62
CA PHE A 23 -12.25 1.62 -0.02
C PHE A 23 -10.74 1.41 -0.16
N ILE A 24 -10.23 0.23 0.20
CA ILE A 24 -8.80 -0.11 0.03
C ILE A 24 -8.40 -0.08 -1.44
N ALA A 25 -9.22 -0.61 -2.35
CA ALA A 25 -8.94 -0.60 -3.78
C ALA A 25 -8.82 0.82 -4.32
N ILE A 26 -9.80 1.69 -4.02
CA ILE A 26 -9.80 3.09 -4.41
C ILE A 26 -8.57 3.79 -3.84
N PHE A 27 -8.27 3.59 -2.56
CA PHE A 27 -7.12 4.20 -1.90
C PHE A 27 -5.81 3.86 -2.61
N PHE A 28 -5.53 2.57 -2.84
CA PHE A 28 -4.28 2.14 -3.48
C PHE A 28 -4.19 2.53 -4.96
N ILE A 29 -5.30 2.49 -5.71
CA ILE A 29 -5.34 2.97 -7.10
C ILE A 29 -5.06 4.47 -7.13
N PHE A 30 -5.70 5.24 -6.26
CA PHE A 30 -5.53 6.69 -6.18
C PHE A 30 -4.09 7.07 -5.82
N THR A 31 -3.52 6.46 -4.77
CA THR A 31 -2.13 6.72 -4.38
C THR A 31 -1.13 6.25 -5.43
N GLY A 32 -1.38 5.11 -6.06
CA GLY A 32 -0.54 4.59 -7.15
C GLY A 32 -0.55 5.52 -8.36
N SER A 33 -1.72 6.02 -8.76
CA SER A 33 -1.84 7.01 -9.83
C SER A 33 -1.08 8.29 -9.52
N LEU A 34 -1.19 8.82 -8.29
CA LEU A 34 -0.45 10.02 -7.89
C LEU A 34 1.08 9.81 -7.96
N LYS A 35 1.57 8.62 -7.59
CA LYS A 35 3.00 8.26 -7.73
C LYS A 35 3.44 8.11 -9.19
N ILE A 36 2.55 7.75 -10.11
CA ILE A 36 2.86 7.74 -11.55
C ILE A 36 2.99 9.17 -12.06
N PHE A 37 2.04 10.05 -11.70
CA PHE A 37 2.09 11.45 -12.12
C PHE A 37 3.28 12.21 -11.54
N SER A 38 3.69 11.89 -10.31
CA SER A 38 4.85 12.48 -9.62
C SER A 38 5.97 11.46 -9.42
N PHE A 39 6.25 10.63 -10.44
CA PHE A 39 7.24 9.56 -10.34
C PHE A 39 8.66 10.05 -10.02
N PRO A 40 9.18 11.14 -10.63
CA PRO A 40 10.49 11.66 -10.27
C PRO A 40 10.60 12.02 -8.79
N GLN A 41 9.58 12.67 -8.23
CA GLN A 41 9.55 13.07 -6.82
C GLN A 41 9.48 11.87 -5.89
N PHE A 42 8.75 10.81 -6.28
CA PHE A 42 8.72 9.56 -5.53
C PHE A 42 10.09 8.88 -5.50
N VAL A 43 10.81 8.87 -6.62
CA VAL A 43 12.20 8.37 -6.70
C VAL A 43 13.12 9.19 -5.80
N PHE A 44 13.03 10.52 -5.82
CA PHE A 44 13.79 11.39 -4.92
C PHE A 44 13.50 11.10 -3.45
N SER A 45 12.23 10.93 -3.07
CA SER A 45 11.89 10.55 -1.70
C SER A 45 12.55 9.22 -1.32
N ILE A 46 12.55 8.20 -2.19
CA ILE A 46 13.25 6.92 -1.94
C ILE A 46 14.77 7.12 -1.78
N GLN A 47 15.37 8.03 -2.57
CA GLN A 47 16.78 8.38 -2.44
C GLN A 47 17.09 9.00 -1.08
N GLU A 48 16.23 9.88 -0.58
CA GLU A 48 16.41 10.53 0.73
C GLU A 48 16.28 9.56 1.91
N PHE A 49 15.60 8.42 1.74
CA PHE A 49 15.60 7.39 2.78
C PHE A 49 17.01 6.81 3.02
N ASP A 50 17.92 6.88 2.04
CA ASP A 50 19.30 6.40 2.10
C ASP A 50 19.41 4.95 2.64
N LEU A 51 18.42 4.12 2.30
CA LEU A 51 18.32 2.71 2.70
C LEU A 51 18.81 1.76 1.60
N LEU A 52 18.91 2.24 0.36
CA LEU A 52 19.14 1.43 -0.84
C LEU A 52 20.24 2.04 -1.71
N PRO A 53 21.07 1.22 -2.38
CA PRO A 53 22.09 1.71 -3.30
C PRO A 53 21.45 2.37 -4.53
N HIS A 54 22.03 3.47 -5.01
CA HIS A 54 21.48 4.33 -6.07
C HIS A 54 21.01 3.58 -7.34
N SER A 55 21.72 2.52 -7.74
CA SER A 55 21.38 1.71 -8.91
C SER A 55 20.07 0.91 -8.76
N THR A 56 19.65 0.62 -7.52
CA THR A 56 18.44 -0.17 -7.22
C THR A 56 17.21 0.67 -6.97
N ILE A 57 17.35 1.98 -6.80
CA ILE A 57 16.24 2.85 -6.40
C ILE A 57 15.17 2.92 -7.49
N LEU A 58 15.58 3.12 -8.75
CA LEU A 58 14.66 3.18 -9.88
C LEU A 58 13.84 1.89 -10.06
N PRO A 59 14.46 0.68 -10.13
CA PRO A 59 13.68 -0.55 -10.26
C PRO A 59 12.78 -0.80 -9.05
N VAL A 60 13.22 -0.50 -7.83
CA VAL A 60 12.39 -0.62 -6.62
C VAL A 60 11.19 0.32 -6.68
N ALA A 61 11.38 1.58 -7.08
CA ALA A 61 10.29 2.54 -7.22
C ALA A 61 9.22 2.06 -8.22
N ILE A 62 9.65 1.55 -9.38
CA ILE A 62 8.74 1.00 -10.40
C ILE A 62 7.97 -0.20 -9.83
N ILE A 63 8.67 -1.16 -9.20
CA ILE A 63 8.06 -2.36 -8.63
C ILE A 63 7.00 -1.96 -7.58
N ILE A 64 7.29 -0.99 -6.72
CA ILE A 64 6.36 -0.52 -5.71
C ILE A 64 5.10 0.05 -6.37
N VAL A 65 5.24 0.99 -7.31
CA VAL A 65 4.09 1.62 -7.98
C VAL A 65 3.22 0.61 -8.70
N LEU A 66 3.85 -0.30 -9.46
CA LEU A 66 3.12 -1.39 -10.12
C LEU A 66 2.41 -2.28 -9.10
N SER A 67 3.09 -2.65 -8.02
CA SER A 67 2.52 -3.52 -6.99
C SER A 67 1.32 -2.89 -6.30
N GLU A 68 1.31 -1.57 -6.07
CA GLU A 68 0.16 -0.84 -5.51
C GLU A 68 -1.02 -0.83 -6.47
N MET A 69 -0.79 -0.56 -7.76
CA MET A 69 -1.85 -0.57 -8.77
C MET A 69 -2.45 -1.96 -8.96
N PHE A 70 -1.61 -2.99 -9.12
CA PHE A 70 -2.08 -4.36 -9.28
C PHE A 70 -2.81 -4.88 -8.04
N SER A 71 -2.34 -4.52 -6.84
CA SER A 71 -3.01 -4.88 -5.59
C SER A 71 -4.36 -4.18 -5.45
N GLY A 72 -4.44 -2.88 -5.79
CA GLY A 72 -5.69 -2.12 -5.80
C GLY A 72 -6.71 -2.69 -6.79
N LEU A 73 -6.26 -3.02 -8.01
CA LEU A 73 -7.09 -3.66 -9.04
C LEU A 73 -7.55 -5.05 -8.62
N GLY A 74 -6.65 -5.87 -8.07
CA GLY A 74 -6.99 -7.21 -7.59
C GLY A 74 -8.00 -7.17 -6.44
N MET A 75 -7.88 -6.20 -5.53
CA MET A 75 -8.90 -5.93 -4.50
C MET A 75 -10.23 -5.48 -5.10
N ALA A 76 -10.24 -4.62 -6.12
CA ALA A 76 -11.48 -4.20 -6.79
C ALA A 76 -12.20 -5.41 -7.42
N LEU A 77 -11.45 -6.23 -8.15
CA LEU A 77 -11.92 -7.43 -8.86
C LEU A 77 -12.18 -8.65 -7.97
N ASN A 78 -11.88 -8.55 -6.66
CA ASN A 78 -11.99 -9.66 -5.70
C ASN A 78 -11.08 -10.87 -6.01
N ILE A 79 -9.94 -10.65 -6.64
CA ILE A 79 -9.01 -11.72 -7.04
C ILE A 79 -7.91 -11.85 -5.98
N CYS A 80 -7.61 -13.08 -5.53
CA CYS A 80 -6.56 -13.35 -4.53
C CYS A 80 -6.59 -12.43 -3.27
N THR A 81 -7.75 -11.98 -2.79
CA THR A 81 -7.84 -10.89 -1.79
C THR A 81 -7.03 -11.15 -0.52
N LYS A 82 -6.93 -12.40 -0.07
CA LYS A 82 -6.12 -12.80 1.08
C LYS A 82 -4.61 -12.60 0.84
N GLN A 83 -4.10 -13.06 -0.30
CA GLN A 83 -2.69 -12.93 -0.66
C GLN A 83 -2.33 -11.46 -0.89
N ILE A 84 -3.20 -10.71 -1.58
CA ILE A 84 -3.01 -9.28 -1.80
C ILE A 84 -3.01 -8.53 -0.47
N SER A 85 -3.90 -8.87 0.47
CA SER A 85 -3.93 -8.22 1.78
C SER A 85 -2.64 -8.44 2.56
N ILE A 86 -2.11 -9.67 2.59
CA ILE A 86 -0.83 -9.98 3.25
C ILE A 86 0.31 -9.19 2.61
N PHE A 87 0.35 -9.15 1.29
CA PHE A 87 1.36 -8.38 0.55
C PHE A 87 1.29 -6.88 0.86
N LEU A 88 0.09 -6.30 0.85
CA LEU A 88 -0.12 -4.89 1.18
C LEU A 88 0.26 -4.57 2.64
N ILE A 89 -0.04 -5.46 3.59
CA ILE A 89 0.38 -5.31 4.99
C ILE A 89 1.91 -5.25 5.09
N LEU A 90 2.62 -6.17 4.41
CA LEU A 90 4.08 -6.19 4.39
C LEU A 90 4.64 -4.91 3.77
N LEU A 91 4.10 -4.50 2.61
CA LEU A 91 4.52 -3.28 1.92
C LEU A 91 4.34 -2.04 2.81
N MET A 92 3.15 -1.86 3.40
CA MET A 92 2.87 -0.74 4.31
C MET A 92 3.72 -0.78 5.57
N SER A 93 4.03 -1.97 6.09
CA SER A 93 4.91 -2.11 7.25
C SER A 93 6.34 -1.68 6.93
N LEU A 94 6.88 -2.10 5.78
CA LEU A 94 8.21 -1.69 5.32
C LEU A 94 8.30 -0.18 5.14
N PHE A 95 7.30 0.43 4.49
CA PHE A 95 7.22 1.89 4.36
C PHE A 95 7.15 2.60 5.71
N SER A 96 6.32 2.09 6.64
CA SER A 96 6.18 2.68 7.98
C SER A 96 7.48 2.59 8.78
N VAL A 97 8.20 1.47 8.69
CA VAL A 97 9.53 1.32 9.32
C VAL A 97 10.51 2.31 8.72
N GLY A 98 10.56 2.47 7.40
CA GLY A 98 11.41 3.46 6.73
C GLY A 98 11.12 4.89 7.20
N ILE A 99 9.83 5.23 7.34
CA ILE A 99 9.37 6.54 7.86
C ILE A 99 9.82 6.74 9.30
N VAL A 100 9.60 5.76 10.18
CA VAL A 100 9.99 5.84 11.60
C VAL A 100 11.50 5.99 11.74
N ILE A 101 12.30 5.24 10.97
CA ILE A 101 13.77 5.36 10.98
C ILE A 101 14.20 6.78 10.62
N ASN A 102 13.60 7.38 9.58
CA ASN A 102 13.95 8.75 9.19
C ASN A 102 13.49 9.80 10.19
N LEU A 103 12.32 9.62 10.79
CA LEU A 103 11.82 10.50 11.84
C LEU A 103 12.75 10.47 13.07
N LEU A 104 13.25 9.29 13.45
CA LEU A 104 14.22 9.12 14.54
C LEU A 104 15.60 9.73 14.20
N ARG A 105 15.95 9.81 12.91
CA ARG A 105 17.17 10.51 12.44
C ARG A 105 17.03 12.03 12.45
N GLY A 106 15.82 12.56 12.68
CA GLY A 106 15.56 14.01 12.66
C GLY A 106 15.56 14.61 11.25
N ASN A 107 15.53 13.78 10.20
CA ASN A 107 15.45 14.25 8.83
C ASN A 107 14.01 14.67 8.51
N VAL A 108 13.80 15.97 8.30
CA VAL A 108 12.52 16.51 7.82
C VAL A 108 12.47 16.28 6.31
N ILE A 109 12.09 15.06 5.93
CA ILE A 109 11.94 14.66 4.53
C ILE A 109 10.48 14.88 4.13
N ASP A 110 10.25 15.43 2.94
CA ASP A 110 8.93 15.48 2.34
C ASP A 110 8.56 14.08 1.80
N CYS A 111 7.63 13.38 2.48
CA CYS A 111 7.09 12.12 1.96
C CYS A 111 6.17 12.45 0.78
N ASN A 112 6.70 12.44 -0.45
CA ASN A 112 5.90 12.54 -1.68
C ASN A 112 5.11 11.25 -1.98
N CYS A 113 4.76 10.52 -0.91
CA CYS A 113 4.06 9.26 -0.90
C CYS A 113 2.62 9.38 -1.47
N PHE A 114 2.09 10.60 -1.57
CA PHE A 114 0.79 10.96 -2.16
C PHE A 114 0.96 11.90 -3.39
N GLY A 115 2.16 11.94 -3.98
CA GLY A 115 2.51 12.92 -5.01
C GLY A 115 2.61 14.35 -4.45
N ASN A 116 2.93 15.29 -5.35
CA ASN A 116 3.24 16.69 -5.00
C ASN A 116 2.02 17.47 -4.45
N TYR A 117 0.79 16.98 -4.65
CA TYR A 117 -0.44 17.68 -4.25
C TYR A 117 -0.72 17.63 -2.75
N PHE A 118 -0.12 16.68 -2.03
CA PHE A 118 -0.19 16.56 -0.58
C PHE A 118 1.21 16.42 0.00
N SER A 119 2.10 17.39 -0.30
CA SER A 119 3.37 17.56 0.43
C SER A 119 3.05 17.86 1.89
N SER A 120 2.92 16.80 2.67
CA SER A 120 2.83 16.87 4.11
C SER A 120 4.20 16.48 4.64
N GLU A 121 4.81 17.34 5.44
CA GLU A 121 5.99 17.00 6.22
C GLU A 121 5.77 15.62 6.88
N LEU A 122 6.83 14.79 6.98
CA LEU A 122 6.77 13.50 7.65
C LEU A 122 6.26 13.66 9.09
N SER A 123 4.94 13.50 9.24
CA SER A 123 4.23 13.63 10.49
C SER A 123 3.78 12.27 11.00
N TRP A 124 3.60 12.16 12.32
CA TRP A 124 3.00 10.99 12.98
C TRP A 124 1.66 10.57 12.35
N TRP A 125 0.98 11.50 11.66
CA TRP A 125 -0.22 11.22 10.87
C TRP A 125 -0.01 10.15 9.79
N SER A 126 1.15 10.12 9.12
CA SER A 126 1.46 9.11 8.11
C SER A 126 1.57 7.71 8.71
N VAL A 127 2.13 7.61 9.92
CA VAL A 127 2.23 6.34 10.67
C VAL A 127 0.84 5.88 11.09
N ILE A 128 0.02 6.77 11.65
CA ILE A 128 -1.35 6.46 12.07
C ILE A 128 -2.19 5.97 10.88
N ARG A 129 -2.13 6.67 9.73
CA ARG A 129 -2.85 6.25 8.52
C ARG A 129 -2.43 4.85 8.07
N ASN A 130 -1.13 4.57 8.04
CA ASN A 130 -0.64 3.25 7.66
C ASN A 130 -1.09 2.16 8.64
N LEU A 131 -1.06 2.44 9.95
CA LEU A 131 -1.57 1.52 10.97
C LEU A 131 -3.05 1.23 10.80
N VAL A 132 -3.87 2.27 10.53
CA VAL A 132 -5.31 2.10 10.26
C VAL A 132 -5.52 1.20 9.04
N LEU A 133 -4.79 1.43 7.94
CA LEU A 133 -4.88 0.60 6.74
C LEU A 133 -4.46 -0.85 7.00
N ILE A 134 -3.38 -1.06 7.78
CA ILE A 134 -2.93 -2.39 8.18
C ILE A 134 -4.02 -3.10 9.01
N CYS A 135 -4.65 -2.42 9.96
CA CYS A 135 -5.74 -2.99 10.76
C CYS A 135 -6.93 -3.40 9.87
N VAL A 136 -7.32 -2.58 8.89
CA VAL A 136 -8.40 -2.89 7.95
C VAL A 136 -8.04 -4.08 7.07
N LEU A 137 -6.82 -4.12 6.52
CA LEU A 137 -6.33 -5.25 5.73
C LEU A 137 -6.24 -6.55 6.54
N PHE A 138 -5.83 -6.45 7.81
CA PHE A 138 -5.78 -7.58 8.72
C PHE A 138 -7.18 -8.12 9.02
N TRP A 139 -8.16 -7.23 9.25
CA TRP A 139 -9.56 -7.61 9.40
C TRP A 139 -10.10 -8.35 8.16
N ILE A 140 -9.85 -7.81 6.96
CA ILE A 140 -10.23 -8.45 5.70
C ILE A 140 -9.58 -9.85 5.58
N SER A 141 -8.29 -9.97 5.91
CA SER A 141 -7.53 -11.22 5.85
C SER A 141 -8.02 -12.27 6.84
N TYR A 142 -8.28 -11.87 8.09
CA TYR A 142 -8.75 -12.76 9.15
C TYR A 142 -10.13 -13.31 8.80
N THR A 143 -11.00 -12.46 8.25
CA THR A 143 -12.36 -12.88 7.91
C THR A 143 -12.41 -13.72 6.63
N ALA A 144 -11.45 -13.54 5.70
CA ALA A 144 -11.29 -14.43 4.54
C ALA A 144 -10.88 -15.85 4.93
N LYS A 145 -10.16 -16.04 6.06
CA LYS A 145 -9.75 -17.36 6.57
C LYS A 145 -10.91 -18.14 7.21
N LYS A 146 -11.96 -17.45 7.69
CA LYS A 146 -13.08 -18.07 8.43
C LYS A 146 -14.17 -18.66 7.53
N ASN A 147 -14.19 -18.30 6.23
CA ASN A 147 -15.20 -18.72 5.25
C ASN A 147 -14.68 -19.76 4.22
N GLN A 148 -13.47 -20.29 4.41
CA GLN A 148 -12.95 -21.48 3.71
C GLN A 148 -12.87 -22.64 4.69
#